data_AF-A0A498QNE7-F1
#
_entry.id   AF-A0A498QNE7-F1
#
_cell.length_a   1.000
_cell.length_b   1.000
_cell.length_c   1.000
_cell.angle_alpha   90.00
_cell.angle_beta   90.00
_cell.angle_gamma   90.00
#
_symmetry.space_group_name_H-M   'P 1'
#
loop_
_entity.id
_entity.type
_entity.pdbx_description
1 polymer ?
#
loop_
_entity_poly.entity_id
_entity_poly.type
_entity_poly.pdbx_seq_one_letter_code
_entity_poly.pdbx_strand_id
1 'polypeptide(L)'
;MGSPSVDKAAMGSAVNDTTREFGGTLGVAIVGSVFASVYSGRLASAAAPAGLPDDLRSAMQRSIAMADKVIGQLPAQRNTAIRDAVQHAFLDGLQAGTLVCAGIALTAAVVVAWLLPPRAEQPAITTFDREQLEREIR
;
A
#
# COMPACT_ATOMS: atom_id res chain seq x y z
N MET A 1 13.91 -24.22 22.30
CA MET A 1 13.20 -25.18 21.41
C MET A 1 14.04 -25.40 20.17
N GLY A 2 14.23 -26.65 19.76
CA GLY A 2 15.09 -27.01 18.62
C GLY A 2 14.58 -26.45 17.30
N SER A 3 15.50 -26.17 16.36
CA SER A 3 15.13 -25.70 15.03
C SER A 3 14.17 -26.69 14.37
N PRO A 4 13.18 -26.21 13.60
CA PRO A 4 12.34 -27.09 12.79
C PRO A 4 13.23 -27.95 11.88
N SER A 5 12.83 -29.20 11.60
CA SER A 5 13.52 -30.03 10.61
C SER A 5 13.59 -29.27 9.27
N VAL A 6 14.63 -29.54 8.48
CA VAL A 6 14.88 -28.84 7.20
C VAL A 6 13.63 -28.83 6.32
N ASP A 7 12.92 -29.96 6.22
CA ASP A 7 11.68 -30.06 5.45
C ASP A 7 10.57 -29.14 5.97
N LYS A 8 10.44 -28.98 7.30
CA LYS A 8 9.43 -28.09 7.91
C LYS A 8 9.79 -26.62 7.71
N ALA A 9 11.08 -26.27 7.76
CA ALA A 9 11.57 -24.93 7.48
C ALA A 9 11.34 -24.55 6.01
N ALA A 10 11.62 -25.47 5.08
CA ALA A 10 11.40 -25.28 3.65
C ALA A 10 9.92 -25.08 3.32
N MET A 11 9.03 -25.90 3.88
CA MET A 11 7.58 -25.70 3.71
C MET A 11 7.10 -24.38 4.30
N GLY A 12 7.62 -23.98 5.46
CA GLY A 12 7.29 -22.70 6.09
C GLY A 12 7.67 -21.49 5.24
N SER A 13 8.85 -21.53 4.60
CA SER A 13 9.29 -20.46 3.68
C SER A 13 8.39 -20.35 2.47
N ALA A 14 8.07 -21.46 1.80
CA ALA A 14 7.23 -21.46 0.61
C ALA A 14 5.83 -20.86 0.88
N VAL A 15 5.24 -21.19 2.03
CA VAL A 15 3.94 -20.63 2.46
C VAL A 15 4.05 -19.13 2.74
N ASN A 16 5.12 -18.70 3.41
CA ASN A 16 5.35 -17.29 3.71
C ASN A 16 5.55 -16.45 2.42
N ASP A 17 6.29 -16.99 1.45
CA ASP A 17 6.53 -16.31 0.17
C ASP A 17 5.23 -16.16 -0.62
N THR A 18 4.45 -17.23 -0.75
CA THR A 18 3.12 -17.20 -1.38
C THR A 18 2.21 -16.17 -0.70
N THR A 19 2.22 -16.13 0.64
CA THR A 19 1.41 -15.20 1.42
C THR A 19 1.82 -13.75 1.16
N ARG A 20 3.12 -13.47 1.01
CA ARG A 20 3.63 -12.12 0.69
C ARG A 20 3.29 -11.69 -0.73
N GLU A 21 3.45 -12.58 -1.70
CA GLU A 21 3.11 -12.28 -3.10
C GLU A 21 1.61 -12.05 -3.27
N PHE A 22 0.79 -12.93 -2.69
CA PHE A 22 -0.66 -12.79 -2.69
C PHE A 22 -1.12 -11.55 -1.92
N GLY A 23 -0.57 -11.32 -0.73
CA GLY A 23 -0.89 -10.13 0.07
C GLY A 23 -0.49 -8.83 -0.63
N GLY A 24 0.65 -8.81 -1.32
CA GLY A 24 1.11 -7.65 -2.08
C GLY A 24 0.18 -7.31 -3.25
N THR A 25 -0.18 -8.31 -4.07
CA THR A 25 -1.09 -8.11 -5.20
C THR A 25 -2.50 -7.72 -4.77
N LEU A 26 -3.04 -8.37 -3.72
CA LEU A 26 -4.33 -8.02 -3.14
C LEU A 26 -4.33 -6.59 -2.57
N GLY A 27 -3.27 -6.21 -1.85
CA GLY A 27 -3.11 -4.86 -1.31
C GLY A 27 -3.13 -3.79 -2.41
N VAL A 28 -2.37 -3.99 -3.49
CA VAL A 28 -2.37 -3.09 -4.65
C VAL A 28 -3.76 -2.99 -5.28
N ALA A 29 -4.48 -4.11 -5.43
CA ALA A 29 -5.83 -4.12 -5.99
C ALA A 29 -6.83 -3.34 -5.13
N ILE A 30 -6.81 -3.53 -3.81
CA ILE A 30 -7.68 -2.83 -2.88
C ILE A 30 -7.40 -1.32 -2.90
N VAL A 31 -6.14 -0.93 -2.71
CA VAL A 31 -5.75 0.48 -2.64
C VAL A 31 -6.02 1.18 -3.98
N GLY A 32 -5.69 0.54 -5.10
CA GLY A 32 -5.97 1.05 -6.43
C GLY A 32 -7.46 1.23 -6.70
N SER A 33 -8.29 0.28 -6.25
CA SER A 33 -9.76 0.36 -6.40
C SER A 33 -10.35 1.50 -5.58
N VAL A 34 -9.91 1.68 -4.34
CA VAL A 34 -10.33 2.80 -3.48
C VAL A 34 -9.90 4.13 -4.07
N PHE A 35 -8.63 4.24 -4.49
CA PHE A 35 -8.11 5.42 -5.15
C PHE A 35 -8.95 5.80 -6.37
N ALA A 36 -9.19 4.85 -7.28
CA ALA A 36 -9.93 5.09 -8.52
C ALA A 36 -11.39 5.51 -8.24
N SER A 37 -12.03 4.87 -7.25
CA SER A 37 -13.41 5.19 -6.86
C SER A 37 -13.52 6.60 -6.27
N VAL A 38 -12.60 6.97 -5.38
CA VAL A 38 -12.59 8.30 -4.76
C VAL A 38 -12.23 9.37 -5.79
N TYR A 39 -11.19 9.17 -6.59
CA TYR A 39 -10.78 10.12 -7.64
C TYR A 39 -11.94 10.40 -8.61
N SER A 40 -12.53 9.35 -9.19
CA SER A 40 -13.62 9.48 -10.15
C SER A 40 -14.86 10.14 -9.53
N GLY A 41 -15.24 9.76 -8.31
CA GLY A 41 -16.38 10.34 -7.59
C GLY A 41 -16.17 11.82 -7.23
N ARG A 42 -14.97 12.19 -6.77
CA ARG A 42 -14.62 13.58 -6.44
C ARG A 42 -14.62 14.46 -7.69
N LEU A 43 -14.04 13.98 -8.79
CA LEU A 43 -14.01 14.72 -10.04
C LEU A 43 -15.40 14.83 -10.68
N ALA A 44 -16.25 13.79 -10.55
CA ALA A 44 -17.65 13.83 -10.99
C ALA A 44 -18.49 14.86 -10.23
N SER A 45 -18.17 15.09 -8.95
CA SER A 45 -18.88 16.05 -8.09
C SER A 45 -18.35 17.48 -8.21
N ALA A 46 -17.22 17.69 -8.89
CA ALA A 46 -16.61 19.00 -9.03
C ALA A 46 -17.41 19.88 -10.00
N ALA A 47 -17.61 21.16 -9.66
CA ALA A 47 -18.32 22.11 -10.52
C ALA A 47 -17.46 22.59 -11.70
N ALA A 48 -16.14 22.66 -11.54
CA ALA A 48 -15.24 23.21 -12.56
C ALA A 48 -15.31 22.48 -13.93
N PRO A 49 -15.41 21.13 -14.00
CA PRO A 49 -15.54 20.42 -15.27
C PRO A 49 -16.97 20.38 -15.84
N ALA A 50 -18.00 20.91 -15.14
CA ALA A 50 -19.41 20.72 -15.50
C ALA A 50 -19.77 21.27 -16.88
N GLY A 51 -19.06 22.29 -17.36
CA GLY A 51 -19.24 22.87 -18.70
C GLY A 51 -18.51 22.13 -19.85
N LEU A 52 -17.81 21.03 -19.56
CA LEU A 52 -17.14 20.21 -20.57
C LEU A 52 -18.11 19.16 -21.16
N PRO A 53 -17.92 18.74 -22.42
CA PRO A 53 -18.62 17.59 -22.98
C PRO A 53 -18.47 16.33 -22.12
N ASP A 54 -19.55 15.54 -22.05
CA ASP A 54 -19.64 14.34 -21.22
C ASP A 54 -18.52 13.33 -21.50
N ASP A 55 -18.17 13.16 -22.78
CA ASP A 55 -17.08 12.27 -23.19
C ASP A 55 -15.74 12.68 -22.59
N LEU A 56 -15.44 13.99 -22.57
CA LEU A 56 -14.23 14.50 -21.96
C LEU A 56 -14.28 14.29 -20.45
N ARG A 57 -15.37 14.65 -19.77
CA ARG A 57 -15.50 14.43 -18.31
C ARG A 57 -15.29 12.96 -17.95
N SER A 58 -15.90 12.04 -18.69
CA SER A 58 -15.75 10.59 -18.47
C SER A 58 -14.32 10.10 -18.71
N ALA A 59 -13.60 10.67 -19.68
CA ALA A 59 -12.20 10.33 -19.94
C ALA A 59 -11.31 10.83 -18.80
N MET A 60 -11.54 12.04 -18.30
CA MET A 60 -10.81 12.60 -17.17
C MET A 60 -11.03 11.78 -15.88
N GLN A 61 -12.25 11.33 -15.62
CA GLN A 61 -12.60 10.49 -14.46
C GLN A 61 -11.93 9.11 -14.50
N ARG A 62 -11.68 8.57 -15.69
CA ARG A 62 -11.01 7.28 -15.87
C ARG A 62 -9.48 7.37 -15.77
N SER A 63 -8.90 8.54 -16.00
CA SER A 63 -7.45 8.69 -16.06
C SER A 63 -7.01 10.13 -15.83
N ILE A 64 -6.11 10.33 -14.87
CA ILE A 64 -5.43 11.62 -14.65
C ILE A 64 -4.59 12.04 -15.87
N ALA A 65 -4.00 11.07 -16.60
CA ALA A 65 -3.25 11.38 -17.81
C ALA A 65 -4.17 11.91 -18.92
N MET A 66 -5.41 11.42 -19.00
CA MET A 66 -6.42 11.99 -19.88
C MET A 66 -6.89 13.36 -19.39
N ALA A 67 -7.00 13.55 -18.07
CA ALA A 67 -7.30 14.84 -17.49
C ALA A 67 -6.29 15.93 -17.89
N ASP A 68 -5.00 15.66 -17.78
CA ASP A 68 -3.96 16.63 -18.15
C ASP A 68 -3.96 16.93 -19.67
N LYS A 69 -4.23 15.92 -20.52
CA LYS A 69 -4.42 16.12 -21.97
C LYS A 69 -5.60 17.04 -22.29
N VAL A 70 -6.75 16.83 -21.64
CA VAL A 70 -7.94 17.67 -21.82
C VAL A 70 -7.64 19.09 -21.37
N ILE A 71 -7.04 19.24 -20.18
CA ILE A 71 -6.66 20.54 -19.61
C ILE A 71 -5.73 21.30 -20.56
N GLY A 72 -4.76 20.62 -21.18
CA GLY A 72 -3.82 21.24 -22.14
C GLY A 72 -4.46 21.80 -23.41
N GLN A 73 -5.71 21.41 -23.72
CA GLN A 73 -6.45 21.89 -24.89
C GLN A 73 -7.44 23.01 -24.56
N LEU A 74 -7.60 23.37 -23.27
CA LEU A 74 -8.56 24.38 -22.84
C LEU A 74 -7.97 25.80 -22.82
N PRO A 75 -8.81 26.83 -23.03
CA PRO A 75 -8.41 28.22 -22.83
C PRO A 75 -7.88 28.47 -21.42
N ALA A 76 -6.87 29.35 -21.29
CA ALA A 76 -6.16 29.62 -20.05
C ALA A 76 -7.09 29.96 -18.87
N GLN A 77 -8.21 30.64 -19.11
CA GLN A 77 -9.17 31.04 -18.06
C GLN A 77 -9.87 29.85 -17.38
N ARG A 78 -10.03 28.70 -18.06
CA ARG A 78 -10.68 27.50 -17.51
C ARG A 78 -9.67 26.46 -17.00
N ASN A 79 -8.42 26.57 -17.44
CA ASN A 79 -7.37 25.58 -17.22
C ASN A 79 -7.04 25.44 -15.73
N THR A 80 -6.86 26.54 -15.00
CA THR A 80 -6.52 26.55 -13.56
C THR A 80 -7.58 25.89 -12.71
N ALA A 81 -8.85 26.30 -12.82
CA ALA A 81 -9.92 25.75 -11.98
C ALA A 81 -10.13 24.24 -12.20
N ILE A 82 -10.00 23.76 -13.44
CA ILE A 82 -10.13 22.34 -13.76
C ILE A 82 -8.90 21.56 -13.29
N ARG A 83 -7.69 22.12 -13.44
CA ARG A 83 -6.45 21.53 -12.94
C ARG A 83 -6.49 21.36 -11.42
N ASP A 84 -6.93 22.39 -10.70
CA ASP A 84 -7.06 22.33 -9.24
C ASP A 84 -8.06 21.24 -8.83
N ALA A 85 -9.22 21.16 -9.50
CA ALA A 85 -10.21 20.12 -9.24
C ALA A 85 -9.65 18.70 -9.45
N VAL A 86 -8.86 18.48 -10.51
CA VAL A 86 -8.21 17.19 -10.79
C VAL A 86 -7.15 16.86 -9.75
N GLN A 87 -6.34 17.84 -9.34
CA GLN A 87 -5.31 17.66 -8.32
C GLN A 87 -5.93 17.35 -6.95
N HIS A 88 -6.98 18.07 -6.55
CA HIS A 88 -7.71 17.79 -5.32
C HIS A 88 -8.32 16.39 -5.33
N ALA A 89 -9.00 16.00 -6.42
CA ALA A 89 -9.56 14.66 -6.54
C ALA A 89 -8.48 13.56 -6.47
N PHE A 90 -7.30 13.81 -7.04
CA PHE A 90 -6.16 12.89 -6.98
C PHE A 90 -5.64 12.74 -5.55
N LEU A 91 -5.44 13.86 -4.85
CA LEU A 91 -4.97 13.87 -3.47
C LEU A 91 -5.98 13.21 -2.53
N ASP A 92 -7.27 13.44 -2.73
CA ASP A 92 -8.34 12.77 -1.98
C ASP A 92 -8.27 11.25 -2.16
N GLY A 93 -8.08 10.77 -3.40
CA GLY A 93 -7.89 9.36 -3.69
C GLY A 93 -6.65 8.78 -3.01
N LEU A 94 -5.53 9.52 -3.04
CA LEU A 94 -4.27 9.12 -2.43
C LEU A 94 -4.38 9.05 -0.91
N GLN A 95 -5.04 10.04 -0.29
CA GLN A 95 -5.30 10.09 1.13
C GLN A 95 -6.19 8.91 1.56
N ALA A 96 -7.27 8.63 0.83
CA ALA A 96 -8.13 7.49 1.10
C ALA A 96 -7.35 6.16 1.02
N GLY A 97 -6.54 5.96 -0.02
CA GLY A 97 -5.68 4.79 -0.15
C GLY A 97 -4.69 4.66 1.01
N THR A 98 -4.09 5.76 1.45
CA THR A 98 -3.16 5.79 2.58
C THR A 98 -3.86 5.42 3.90
N LEU A 99 -5.08 5.91 4.12
CA LEU A 99 -5.88 5.54 5.29
C LEU A 99 -6.26 4.05 5.28
N VAL A 100 -6.54 3.47 4.11
CA VAL A 100 -6.76 2.02 3.97
C VAL A 100 -5.50 1.23 4.34
N CYS A 101 -4.33 1.63 3.83
CA CYS A 101 -3.05 1.01 4.24
C CYS A 101 -2.83 1.10 5.75
N ALA A 102 -3.08 2.28 6.34
CA ALA A 102 -2.96 2.48 7.78
C ALA A 102 -3.92 1.56 8.55
N GLY A 103 -5.18 1.44 8.12
CA GLY A 103 -6.16 0.53 8.72
C GLY A 103 -5.75 -0.94 8.65
N ILE A 104 -5.23 -1.39 7.51
CA ILE A 104 -4.71 -2.76 7.34
C ILE A 104 -3.52 -3.01 8.29
N ALA A 105 -2.56 -2.09 8.34
CA ALA A 105 -1.38 -2.20 9.20
C ALA A 105 -1.76 -2.22 10.69
N LEU A 106 -2.71 -1.37 11.09
CA LEU A 106 -3.17 -1.29 12.48
C LEU A 106 -3.96 -2.55 12.87
N THR A 107 -4.79 -3.08 11.97
CA THR A 107 -5.48 -4.36 12.17
C THR A 107 -4.47 -5.51 12.33
N ALA A 108 -3.47 -5.58 11.46
CA ALA A 108 -2.40 -6.59 11.57
C ALA A 108 -1.64 -6.47 12.89
N ALA A 109 -1.31 -5.24 13.33
CA ALA A 109 -0.64 -5.01 14.61
C ALA A 109 -1.46 -5.50 15.80
N VAL A 110 -2.77 -5.23 15.82
CA VAL A 110 -3.69 -5.71 16.87
C VAL A 110 -3.77 -7.25 16.87
N VAL A 111 -3.92 -7.87 15.70
CA VAL A 111 -3.97 -9.32 15.56
C VAL A 111 -2.68 -9.96 16.07
N VAL A 112 -1.52 -9.41 15.70
CA VAL A 112 -0.21 -9.90 16.17
C VAL A 112 -0.08 -9.72 17.69
N ALA A 113 -0.43 -8.56 18.23
CA ALA A 113 -0.36 -8.29 19.66
C ALA A 113 -1.27 -9.22 20.48
N TRP A 114 -2.39 -9.67 19.91
CA TRP A 114 -3.32 -10.56 20.59
C TRP A 114 -2.94 -12.05 20.47
N LEU A 115 -2.39 -12.47 19.33
CA LEU A 115 -2.11 -13.87 19.04
C LEU A 115 -0.68 -14.32 19.42
N LEU A 116 0.30 -13.42 19.48
CA LEU A 116 1.67 -13.79 19.83
C LEU A 116 1.95 -13.54 21.32
N PRO A 117 2.37 -14.57 22.08
CA PRO A 117 2.84 -14.40 23.46
C PRO A 117 4.05 -13.45 23.54
N PRO A 118 4.20 -12.67 24.63
CA PRO A 118 5.41 -11.87 24.86
C PRO A 118 6.65 -12.76 24.77
N ARG A 119 7.64 -12.36 23.96
CA ARG A 119 8.90 -13.11 23.81
C ARG A 119 9.60 -13.17 25.17
N ALA A 120 9.93 -14.37 25.64
CA ALA A 120 10.97 -14.54 26.66
C ALA A 120 12.29 -14.03 26.07
N GLU A 121 13.04 -13.22 26.84
CA GLU A 121 14.38 -12.77 26.46
C GLU A 121 15.22 -13.98 26.04
N GLN A 122 15.75 -13.96 24.82
CA GLN A 122 16.75 -14.95 24.42
C GLN A 122 17.97 -14.74 25.32
N PRO A 123 18.41 -15.75 26.08
CA PRO A 123 19.64 -15.63 26.85
C PRO A 123 20.75 -15.28 25.86
N ALA A 124 21.37 -14.11 26.07
CA ALA A 124 22.52 -13.70 25.28
C ALA A 124 23.52 -14.86 25.29
N ILE A 125 23.92 -15.34 24.11
CA ILE A 125 25.05 -16.25 24.01
C ILE A 125 26.23 -15.44 24.54
N THR A 126 26.56 -15.66 25.81
CA THR A 126 27.68 -15.01 26.45
C THR A 126 28.92 -15.48 25.71
N THR A 127 29.76 -14.52 25.35
CA THR A 127 31.05 -14.66 24.65
C THR A 127 31.98 -15.75 25.21
N PHE A 128 31.69 -16.27 26.41
CA PHE A 128 32.34 -17.43 27.03
C PHE A 128 32.31 -18.70 26.17
N ASP A 129 31.23 -18.96 25.43
CA ASP A 129 31.10 -20.20 24.66
C ASP A 129 32.02 -20.23 23.42
N ARG A 130 32.32 -19.06 22.84
CA ARG A 130 33.25 -18.95 21.70
C ARG A 130 34.71 -19.15 22.12
N GLU A 131 35.15 -18.60 23.24
CA GLU A 131 36.54 -18.76 23.68
C GLU A 131 36.85 -20.17 24.21
N GLN A 132 35.85 -20.91 24.68
CA GLN A 132 36.03 -22.32 25.04
C GLN A 132 36.09 -23.21 23.80
N LEU A 133 35.23 -22.96 22.79
CA LEU A 133 35.29 -23.67 21.52
C LEU A 133 36.63 -23.47 20.79
N GLU A 134 37.15 -22.23 20.79
CA GLU A 134 38.46 -21.93 20.17
C GLU A 134 39.64 -22.56 20.93
N ARG A 135 39.48 -22.85 22.23
CA ARG A 135 40.49 -23.55 23.04
C ARG A 135 40.48 -25.06 22.87
N GLU A 136 39.34 -25.69 22.63
CA GLU A 136 39.25 -27.14 22.36
C GLU A 136 39.74 -27.54 20.96
N ILE A 137 39.74 -26.61 20.01
CA ILE A 137 40.14 -26.86 18.61
C ILE A 137 41.66 -26.68 18.40
N ARG A 138 42.39 -26.11 19.38
CA ARG A 138 43.83 -25.84 19.30
C ARG A 138 44.67 -26.91 20.00
#